data_AF-A0A382JYS9-F1
#
_entry.id   AF-A0A382JYS9-F1
#
_cell.length_a   1.000
_cell.length_b   1.000
_cell.length_c   1.000
_cell.angle_alpha   90.00
_cell.angle_beta   90.00
_cell.angle_gamma   90.00
#
_symmetry.space_group_name_H-M   'P 1'
#
loop_
_entity.id
_entity.type
_entity.pdbx_description
1 polymer ?
#
loop_
_entity_poly.entity_id
_entity_poly.type
_entity_poly.pdbx_seq_one_letter_code
_entity_poly.pdbx_strand_id
1 'polypeptide(L)'
;MLKIKINTDNQAFDQEGQEVARILRDLANQVAHLDKLQECQLPLRDFNGNTVGYYQTSTDQLTQQKRNDQARARGGSPYQEWRA
;
A
#
# COMPACT_ATOMS: atom_id res chain seq x y z
N MET A 1 -0.19 6.45 -4.65
CA MET A 1 0.50 6.55 -3.35
C MET A 1 1.29 5.27 -3.08
N LEU A 2 2.50 5.38 -2.51
CA LEU A 2 3.30 4.26 -2.02
C LEU A 2 3.55 4.45 -0.52
N LYS A 3 3.31 3.42 0.28
CA LYS A 3 3.59 3.36 1.72
C LYS A 3 4.52 2.20 2.00
N ILE A 4 5.50 2.41 2.90
CA ILE A 4 6.51 1.42 3.26
C ILE A 4 6.54 1.31 4.79
N LYS A 5 6.48 0.10 5.32
CA LYS A 5 6.69 -0.20 6.74
C LYS A 5 7.73 -1.29 6.87
N ILE A 6 8.83 -1.01 7.57
CA ILE A 6 9.92 -1.94 7.86
C ILE A 6 10.03 -2.06 9.38
N ASN A 7 10.14 -3.28 9.89
CA ASN A 7 10.49 -3.56 11.27
C ASN A 7 11.97 -3.96 11.33
N THR A 8 12.77 -3.13 12.01
CA THR A 8 14.22 -3.34 12.17
C THR A 8 14.58 -4.11 13.45
N ASP A 9 13.59 -4.50 14.25
CA ASP A 9 13.78 -5.28 15.47
C ASP A 9 14.01 -6.78 15.14
N ASN A 10 15.08 -7.07 14.41
CA ASN A 10 15.59 -8.43 14.17
C ASN A 10 17.08 -8.43 13.82
N GLN A 11 17.70 -9.61 13.92
CA GLN A 11 19.14 -9.81 13.73
C GLN A 11 19.66 -9.44 12.33
N ALA A 12 18.82 -9.45 11.30
CA ALA A 12 19.26 -9.04 9.96
C ALA A 12 19.61 -7.54 9.88
N PHE A 13 19.20 -6.77 10.87
CA PHE A 13 19.49 -5.35 11.00
C PHE A 13 20.63 -5.03 11.97
N ASP A 14 21.52 -5.96 12.32
CA ASP A 14 22.75 -5.65 13.09
C ASP A 14 23.60 -4.54 12.42
N GLN A 15 23.49 -4.41 11.09
CA GLN A 15 23.93 -3.25 10.30
C GLN A 15 22.73 -2.56 9.66
N GLU A 16 21.90 -1.92 10.49
CA GLU A 16 20.57 -1.40 10.12
C GLU A 16 20.56 -0.63 8.80
N GLY A 17 21.48 0.33 8.64
CA GLY A 17 21.53 1.20 7.46
C GLY A 17 21.81 0.46 6.16
N GLN A 18 22.68 -0.57 6.20
CA GLN A 18 23.01 -1.37 5.03
C GLN A 18 21.80 -2.20 4.58
N GLU A 19 21.11 -2.82 5.53
CA GLU A 19 19.98 -3.69 5.20
C GLU A 19 18.75 -2.89 4.76
N VAL A 20 18.49 -1.74 5.38
CA VAL A 20 17.46 -0.80 4.92
C VAL A 20 17.76 -0.34 3.49
N ALA A 21 19.00 0.04 3.18
CA ALA A 21 19.38 0.47 1.84
C ALA A 21 19.18 -0.65 0.79
N ARG A 22 19.52 -1.90 1.15
CA ARG A 22 19.28 -3.06 0.27
C ARG A 22 17.80 -3.26 -0.01
N ILE A 23 16.96 -3.27 1.02
CA ILE A 23 15.51 -3.46 0.89
C ILE A 23 14.89 -2.35 0.04
N LEU A 24 15.28 -1.10 0.26
CA LEU A 24 14.78 0.03 -0.53
C LEU A 24 15.23 -0.04 -1.99
N ARG A 25 16.47 -0.48 -2.25
CA ARG A 25 16.96 -0.69 -3.62
C ARG A 25 16.20 -1.80 -4.33
N ASP A 26 15.95 -2.92 -3.66
CA ASP A 26 15.19 -4.03 -4.24
C ASP A 26 13.74 -3.63 -4.52
N LEU A 27 13.11 -2.88 -3.61
CA LEU A 27 11.79 -2.30 -3.84
C LEU A 27 11.79 -1.33 -5.02
N ALA A 28 12.80 -0.44 -5.12
CA ALA A 28 12.91 0.51 -6.23
C ALA A 28 13.03 -0.22 -7.57
N ASN A 29 13.85 -1.28 -7.64
CA ASN A 29 13.97 -2.12 -8.84
C ASN A 29 12.62 -2.77 -9.20
N GLN A 30 11.90 -3.34 -8.23
CA GLN A 30 10.59 -3.94 -8.49
C GLN A 30 9.59 -2.92 -9.04
N VAL A 31 9.53 -1.74 -8.41
CA VAL A 31 8.57 -0.69 -8.79
C VAL A 31 8.94 -0.06 -10.14
N ALA A 32 10.22 0.08 -10.47
CA ALA A 32 10.67 0.67 -11.73
C ALA A 32 10.23 -0.14 -12.98
N HIS A 33 9.94 -1.43 -12.81
CA HIS A 33 9.45 -2.30 -13.89
C HIS A 33 7.93 -2.33 -14.02
N LEU A 34 7.19 -1.60 -13.17
CA LEU A 34 5.74 -1.52 -13.24
C LEU A 34 5.31 -0.36 -14.14
N ASP A 35 4.55 -0.65 -15.20
CA ASP A 35 3.94 0.38 -16.06
C ASP A 35 3.00 1.33 -15.28
N LYS A 36 2.36 0.79 -14.23
CA LYS A 36 1.54 1.53 -13.27
C LYS A 36 1.70 0.88 -11.89
N LEU A 37 1.66 1.71 -10.85
CA LEU A 37 1.52 1.22 -9.48
C LEU A 37 0.17 0.50 -9.34
N GLN A 38 0.19 -0.83 -9.37
CA GLN A 38 -1.00 -1.64 -9.11
C GLN A 38 -1.39 -1.54 -7.64
N GLU A 39 -2.67 -1.69 -7.28
CA GLU A 39 -3.03 -1.77 -5.86
C GLU A 39 -2.57 -3.10 -5.28
N CYS A 40 -1.56 -3.09 -4.42
CA CYS A 40 -1.05 -4.31 -3.82
C CYS A 40 -0.49 -4.05 -2.42
N GLN A 41 -0.38 -5.14 -1.66
CA GLN A 41 0.41 -5.19 -0.44
C GLN A 41 1.36 -6.39 -0.57
N LEU A 42 2.66 -6.14 -0.59
CA LEU A 42 3.67 -7.16 -0.84
C LEU A 42 4.75 -7.14 0.25
N PRO A 43 5.31 -8.32 0.59
CA PRO A 43 6.28 -8.43 1.67
C PRO A 43 7.63 -7.82 1.28
N LEU A 44 8.26 -7.15 2.24
CA LEU A 44 9.68 -6.77 2.19
C LEU A 44 10.46 -7.84 2.95
N ARG A 45 11.55 -8.30 2.34
CA ARG A 45 12.33 -9.43 2.85
C ARG A 45 13.75 -9.00 3.20
N ASP A 46 14.27 -9.54 4.29
CA ASP A 46 15.67 -9.43 4.62
C ASP A 46 16.56 -10.25 3.68
N PHE A 47 17.88 -10.18 3.87
CA PHE A 47 18.85 -10.91 3.05
C PHE A 47 18.74 -12.44 3.20
N ASN A 48 18.15 -12.91 4.30
CA ASN A 48 17.86 -14.33 4.55
C ASN A 48 16.51 -14.77 3.97
N GLY A 49 15.72 -13.86 3.42
CA GLY A 49 14.38 -14.11 2.89
C GLY A 49 13.24 -14.00 3.91
N ASN A 50 13.53 -13.67 5.16
CA ASN A 50 12.51 -13.45 6.19
C ASN A 50 11.72 -12.18 5.91
N THR A 51 10.41 -12.21 6.14
CA THR A 51 9.58 -11.02 6.00
C THR A 51 9.84 -10.06 7.16
N VAL A 52 10.28 -8.85 6.83
CA VAL A 52 10.57 -7.79 7.81
C VAL A 52 9.65 -6.59 7.68
N GLY A 53 8.76 -6.60 6.70
CA GLY A 53 7.85 -5.49 6.46
C GLY A 53 6.94 -5.72 5.28
N TYR A 54 6.20 -4.68 4.92
CA TYR A 54 5.34 -4.67 3.74
C TYR A 54 5.41 -3.30 3.06
N TYR A 55 5.28 -3.29 1.75
CA TYR A 55 4.94 -2.09 1.00
C TYR A 55 3.50 -2.18 0.50
N GLN A 56 2.84 -1.03 0.42
CA GLN A 56 1.50 -0.89 -0.08
C GLN A 56 1.44 0.20 -1.14
N THR A 57 0.89 -0.14 -2.30
CA THR A 57 0.61 0.80 -3.39
C THR A 57 -0.89 0.97 -3.52
N SER A 58 -1.34 2.20 -3.77
CA SER A 58 -2.74 2.52 -4.03
C SER A 58 -2.85 3.58 -5.12
N THR A 59 -3.93 3.54 -5.91
CA THR A 59 -4.21 4.53 -6.95
C THR A 59 -5.32 5.46 -6.48
N ASP A 60 -5.13 6.78 -6.53
CA ASP A 60 -6.17 7.72 -6.07
C ASP A 60 -7.43 7.68 -6.95
N GLN A 61 -7.32 7.14 -8.17
CA GLN A 61 -8.41 7.03 -9.15
C GLN A 61 -9.51 6.06 -8.72
N LEU A 62 -9.17 4.93 -8.09
CA LEU A 62 -10.16 3.99 -7.54
C LEU A 62 -10.80 4.51 -6.25
N THR A 63 -10.12 5.35 -5.49
CA THR A 63 -10.64 5.95 -4.25
C THR A 63 -11.78 6.93 -4.53
N GLN A 64 -11.70 7.70 -5.62
CA GLN A 64 -12.81 8.56 -6.05
C GLN A 64 -13.94 7.76 -6.70
N GLN A 65 -13.65 6.80 -7.58
CA GLN A 65 -14.68 5.96 -8.21
C GLN A 65 -15.49 5.18 -7.16
N LYS A 66 -14.82 4.49 -6.22
CA LYS A 66 -15.52 3.77 -5.12
C LYS A 66 -16.27 4.70 -4.17
N ARG A 67 -15.77 5.90 -3.89
CA ARG A 67 -16.52 6.91 -3.12
C ARG A 67 -17.76 7.38 -3.87
N ASN A 68 -17.63 7.63 -5.18
CA ASN A 68 -18.73 8.07 -6.02
C ASN A 68 -19.78 6.97 -6.21
N ASP A 69 -19.35 5.72 -6.38
CA ASP A 69 -20.24 4.56 -6.47
C ASP A 69 -20.96 4.30 -5.14
N GLN A 70 -20.30 4.47 -3.99
CA GLN A 70 -20.96 4.41 -2.68
C GLN A 70 -21.90 5.60 -2.44
N ALA A 71 -21.56 6.80 -2.89
CA ALA A 71 -22.45 7.96 -2.82
C ALA A 71 -23.67 7.79 -3.75
N ARG A 72 -23.50 7.15 -4.90
CA ARG A 72 -24.55 6.86 -5.88
C ARG A 72 -25.45 5.70 -5.44
N ALA A 73 -24.90 4.70 -4.76
CA ALA A 73 -25.67 3.63 -4.10
C ALA A 73 -26.46 4.14 -2.88
N ARG A 74 -26.04 5.26 -2.28
CA ARG A 74 -26.79 6.01 -1.26
C ARG A 74 -27.64 7.15 -1.86
N GLY A 75 -27.89 7.13 -3.17
CA GLY A 75 -28.79 8.06 -3.87
C GLY A 75 -30.28 7.92 -3.53
N GLY A 76 -30.63 7.36 -2.37
CA GLY A 76 -31.90 7.63 -1.71
C GLY A 76 -31.67 8.83 -0.80
N SER A 77 -32.35 9.94 -1.09
CA SER A 77 -32.30 11.13 -0.24
C SER A 77 -32.55 10.74 1.23
N PRO A 78 -31.71 11.13 2.20
CA PRO A 78 -31.98 10.86 3.62
C PRO A 78 -33.26 11.57 4.13
N TYR A 79 -33.93 12.35 3.29
CA TYR A 79 -35.21 13.01 3.55
C TYR A 79 -36.41 12.34 2.83
N GLN A 80 -36.23 11.19 2.17
CA GLN A 80 -37.32 10.55 1.43
C GLN A 80 -38.30 9.74 2.30
N GLU A 81 -38.02 9.53 3.60
CA GLU A 81 -38.90 8.73 4.48
C GLU A 81 -39.96 9.53 5.25
N TRP A 82 -40.05 10.86 5.05
CA TRP A 82 -41.14 11.66 5.63
C TRP A 82 -42.01 12.27 4.53
N ARG A 83 -42.93 11.46 4.00
CA ARG A 83 -44.16 11.97 3.38
C ARG A 83 -45.34 11.17 3.92
N ALA A 84 -46.32 11.96 4.40
CA ALA A 84 -47.57 11.66 5.10
C ALA A 84 -48.14 10.24 5.00
#